data_AF-A0A524B150-F1
#
_entry.id   AF-A0A524B150-F1
#
_cell.length_a   1.000
_cell.length_b   1.000
_cell.length_c   1.000
_cell.angle_alpha   90.00
_cell.angle_beta   90.00
_cell.angle_gamma   90.00
#
_symmetry.space_group_name_H-M   'P 1'
#
loop_
_entity.id
_entity.type
_entity.pdbx_description
1 polymer ?
#
loop_
_entity_poly.entity_id
_entity_poly.type
_entity_poly.pdbx_seq_one_letter_code
_entity_poly.pdbx_strand_id
1 'polypeptide(L)'
;MSRQWTFTSESVTEGHPDKMADQISDAVLDAILAKDPHARVACETLVTTGLCLVSGEISTGEYVEIPEIAREVIKSIGYDNAEYGFDGKTCGVLVALDAQSPDIAQGVDRSEEVRSRSGSDDLDLQGAGDQGMMFGYACNETPTLMPLPIDLAHRLAERLTDARKSGQIPYLRPDGKTQVTFDYEDGKPVRLRTVLVSTQHHDGVDRDTVIRPDLIEQVIRPVIPAQFAKDDYAVFVNPTGKFVLGGPHADTGLTGRKIIVDTYGGMGRHGGGAFSGKDPSKVDRSAAYAARWVAKHVVAAGAADRCEVQVAYAIGMAHPVSILVETFGTEKVPAAKIEAAVRAVFDLRPAAIVRDLKLKRPIYRKTAAYGHFGRELPEFEWEKLSRLSDFSSALGL
;
A
#
# COMPACT_ATOMS: atom_id res chain seq x y z
N MET A 1 -6.04 19.24 -30.22
CA MET A 1 -6.37 17.81 -30.40
C MET A 1 -6.46 17.22 -29.00
N SER A 2 -7.51 16.44 -28.71
CA SER A 2 -7.59 15.74 -27.42
C SER A 2 -6.45 14.72 -27.32
N ARG A 3 -5.87 14.59 -26.13
CA ARG A 3 -4.79 13.63 -25.89
C ARG A 3 -5.43 12.30 -25.53
N GLN A 4 -5.15 11.26 -26.32
CA GLN A 4 -5.67 9.91 -26.10
C GLN A 4 -4.53 8.92 -25.84
N TRP A 5 -4.71 8.02 -24.88
CA TRP A 5 -3.75 6.95 -24.56
C TRP A 5 -4.41 5.78 -23.84
N THR A 6 -3.69 4.68 -23.71
CA THR A 6 -4.07 3.56 -22.82
C THR A 6 -3.24 3.60 -21.55
N PHE A 7 -3.84 3.28 -20.42
CA PHE A 7 -3.14 3.14 -19.15
C PHE A 7 -3.50 1.81 -18.48
N THR A 8 -2.50 1.15 -17.89
CA THR A 8 -2.63 -0.19 -17.30
C THR A 8 -2.08 -0.17 -15.88
N SER A 9 -2.82 -0.76 -14.96
CA SER A 9 -2.34 -1.06 -13.60
C SER A 9 -2.63 -2.53 -13.27
N GLU A 10 -1.92 -3.03 -12.26
CA GLU A 10 -2.06 -4.40 -11.80
C GLU A 10 -2.06 -4.49 -10.27
N SER A 11 -2.57 -5.61 -9.77
CA SER A 11 -2.57 -5.97 -8.36
C SER A 11 -2.40 -7.48 -8.22
N VAL A 12 -2.08 -7.92 -7.01
CA VAL A 12 -1.93 -9.33 -6.66
C VAL A 12 -2.73 -9.63 -5.39
N THR A 13 -3.07 -10.90 -5.18
CA THR A 13 -3.78 -11.34 -3.97
C THR A 13 -2.83 -11.37 -2.76
N GLU A 14 -3.40 -11.51 -1.57
CA GLU A 14 -2.64 -11.80 -0.35
C GLU A 14 -1.82 -13.09 -0.39
N GLY A 15 -2.11 -14.00 -1.35
CA GLY A 15 -1.38 -15.26 -1.52
C GLY A 15 -0.11 -15.14 -2.34
N HIS A 16 0.08 -14.03 -3.07
CA HIS A 16 1.31 -13.79 -3.81
C HIS A 16 2.52 -13.77 -2.84
N PRO A 17 3.66 -14.40 -3.15
CA PRO A 17 4.76 -14.57 -2.19
C PRO A 17 5.34 -13.24 -1.69
N ASP A 18 5.51 -12.23 -2.55
CA ASP A 18 5.89 -10.88 -2.07
C ASP A 18 4.86 -10.29 -1.09
N LYS A 19 3.55 -10.49 -1.34
CA LYS A 19 2.51 -10.00 -0.42
C LYS A 19 2.39 -10.81 0.85
N MET A 20 2.76 -12.08 0.82
CA MET A 20 2.92 -12.88 2.02
C MET A 20 4.06 -12.33 2.88
N ALA A 21 5.20 -11.99 2.27
CA ALA A 21 6.32 -11.36 2.98
C ALA A 21 5.93 -10.01 3.61
N ASP A 22 5.26 -9.13 2.86
CA ASP A 22 4.73 -7.86 3.38
C ASP A 22 3.81 -8.08 4.60
N GLN A 23 2.89 -9.05 4.50
CA GLN A 23 1.94 -9.36 5.59
C GLN A 23 2.63 -9.93 6.84
N ILE A 24 3.67 -10.74 6.69
CA ILE A 24 4.44 -11.27 7.82
C ILE A 24 5.19 -10.13 8.51
N SER A 25 5.87 -9.28 7.74
CA SER A 25 6.61 -8.13 8.25
C SER A 25 5.71 -7.16 9.02
N ASP A 26 4.51 -6.86 8.50
CA ASP A 26 3.54 -6.02 9.22
C ASP A 26 2.84 -6.72 10.39
N ALA A 27 2.70 -8.06 10.37
CA ALA A 27 2.18 -8.80 11.52
C ALA A 27 3.16 -8.77 12.70
N VAL A 28 4.47 -8.88 12.43
CA VAL A 28 5.51 -8.71 13.45
C VAL A 28 5.49 -7.28 14.00
N LEU A 29 5.41 -6.28 13.13
CA LEU A 29 5.27 -4.87 13.54
C LEU A 29 4.04 -4.65 14.43
N ASP A 30 2.87 -5.13 14.03
CA ASP A 30 1.63 -4.99 14.80
C ASP A 30 1.75 -5.68 16.16
N ALA A 31 2.31 -6.89 16.22
CA ALA A 31 2.50 -7.61 17.47
C ALA A 31 3.41 -6.85 18.46
N ILE A 32 4.44 -6.17 17.94
CA ILE A 32 5.35 -5.33 18.74
C ILE A 32 4.64 -4.06 19.20
N LEU A 33 4.01 -3.31 18.28
CA LEU A 33 3.33 -2.05 18.60
C LEU A 33 2.13 -2.22 19.54
N ALA A 34 1.53 -3.40 19.58
CA ALA A 34 0.49 -3.74 20.55
C ALA A 34 1.01 -3.77 22.00
N LYS A 35 2.31 -4.03 22.20
CA LYS A 35 2.95 -4.08 23.53
C LYS A 35 3.80 -2.84 23.81
N ASP A 36 4.53 -2.36 22.81
CA ASP A 36 5.43 -1.22 22.89
C ASP A 36 5.15 -0.24 21.73
N PRO A 37 4.29 0.78 21.94
CA PRO A 37 3.96 1.78 20.92
C PRO A 37 5.15 2.66 20.50
N HIS A 38 6.28 2.60 21.21
CA HIS A 38 7.49 3.38 20.93
C HIS A 38 8.62 2.55 20.32
N ALA A 39 8.38 1.25 20.08
CA ALA A 39 9.33 0.35 19.45
C ALA A 39 9.80 0.88 18.08
N ARG A 40 11.06 0.57 17.76
CA ARG A 40 11.63 0.81 16.44
C ARG A 40 11.70 -0.51 15.70
N VAL A 41 11.13 -0.58 14.51
CA VAL A 41 11.00 -1.81 13.74
C VAL A 41 11.36 -1.55 12.29
N ALA A 42 12.28 -2.35 11.77
CA ALA A 42 12.58 -2.53 10.36
C ALA A 42 12.64 -4.05 10.11
N CYS A 43 11.46 -4.66 9.98
CA CYS A 43 11.29 -6.10 9.80
C CYS A 43 11.22 -6.44 8.31
N GLU A 44 12.16 -7.25 7.85
CA GLU A 44 12.22 -7.73 6.47
C GLU A 44 11.91 -9.24 6.45
N THR A 45 11.10 -9.67 5.49
CA THR A 45 10.76 -11.08 5.32
C THR A 45 11.13 -11.55 3.91
N LEU A 46 11.77 -12.72 3.84
CA LEU A 46 11.96 -13.51 2.63
C LEU A 46 11.21 -14.83 2.76
N VAL A 47 10.41 -15.18 1.75
CA VAL A 47 9.73 -16.47 1.65
C VAL A 47 10.15 -17.20 0.37
N THR A 48 10.47 -18.48 0.48
CA THR A 48 10.82 -19.35 -0.64
C THR A 48 10.46 -20.80 -0.32
N THR A 49 10.80 -21.76 -1.18
CA THR A 49 10.44 -23.17 -0.99
C THR A 49 10.81 -23.69 0.40
N GLY A 50 9.80 -23.96 1.21
CA GLY A 50 9.94 -24.53 2.55
C GLY A 50 10.55 -23.59 3.60
N LEU A 51 10.79 -22.32 3.30
CA LEU A 51 11.49 -21.38 4.19
C LEU A 51 10.78 -20.02 4.29
N CYS A 52 10.64 -19.54 5.51
CA CYS A 52 10.36 -18.15 5.86
C CYS A 52 11.53 -17.61 6.70
N LEU A 53 12.27 -16.64 6.18
CA LEU A 53 13.32 -15.93 6.91
C LEU A 53 12.79 -14.54 7.31
N VAL A 54 12.78 -14.26 8.61
CA VAL A 54 12.50 -12.94 9.17
C VAL A 54 13.81 -12.34 9.67
N SER A 55 14.17 -11.16 9.18
CA SER A 55 15.42 -10.46 9.46
C SER A 55 15.23 -8.95 9.60
N GLY A 56 16.30 -8.22 9.89
CA GLY A 56 16.31 -6.76 10.02
C GLY A 56 16.55 -6.31 11.46
N GLU A 57 16.17 -5.07 11.77
CA GLU A 57 16.52 -4.40 13.03
C GLU A 57 15.28 -4.06 13.85
N ILE A 58 15.24 -4.55 15.10
CA ILE A 58 14.15 -4.32 16.03
C ILE A 58 14.71 -3.87 17.38
N SER A 59 14.24 -2.71 17.86
CA SER A 59 14.53 -2.21 19.20
C SER A 59 13.23 -2.03 19.96
N THR A 60 13.02 -2.91 20.94
CA THR A 60 11.86 -2.90 21.83
C THR A 60 12.20 -3.61 23.14
N GLY A 61 11.53 -3.25 24.23
CA GLY A 61 11.64 -3.94 25.52
C GLY A 61 10.82 -5.21 25.63
N GLU A 62 10.01 -5.51 24.62
CA GLU A 62 8.97 -6.54 24.66
C GLU A 62 9.35 -7.79 23.85
N TYR A 63 8.85 -8.95 24.26
CA TYR A 63 9.03 -10.21 23.52
C TYR A 63 7.85 -10.48 22.59
N VAL A 64 8.12 -10.96 21.37
CA VAL A 64 7.11 -11.49 20.43
C VAL A 64 7.57 -12.81 19.84
N GLU A 65 6.66 -13.78 19.74
CA GLU A 65 6.94 -15.12 19.19
C GLU A 65 6.85 -15.07 17.65
N ILE A 66 7.92 -14.60 17.01
CA ILE A 66 7.97 -14.40 15.54
C ILE A 66 7.68 -15.67 14.74
N PRO A 67 8.25 -16.86 15.09
CA PRO A 67 7.92 -18.09 14.41
C PRO A 67 6.42 -18.40 14.40
N GLU A 68 5.73 -18.22 15.54
CA GLU A 68 4.29 -18.45 15.62
C GLU A 68 3.51 -17.43 14.79
N ILE A 69 3.86 -16.14 14.89
CA ILE A 69 3.23 -15.07 14.10
C ILE A 69 3.33 -15.36 12.60
N ALA A 70 4.52 -15.68 12.10
CA ALA A 70 4.73 -15.98 10.68
C ALA A 70 3.87 -17.17 10.24
N ARG A 71 3.82 -18.26 11.02
CA ARG A 71 3.00 -19.43 10.72
C ARG A 71 1.51 -19.11 10.70
N GLU A 72 1.01 -18.33 11.66
CA GLU A 72 -0.40 -17.92 11.67
C GLU A 72 -0.75 -17.05 10.47
N VAL A 73 0.13 -16.13 10.07
CA VAL A 73 -0.06 -15.33 8.85
C VAL A 73 -0.17 -16.24 7.63
N ILE A 74 0.81 -17.13 7.42
CA ILE A 74 0.84 -18.07 6.29
C ILE A 74 -0.44 -18.92 6.22
N LYS A 75 -0.88 -19.48 7.36
CA LYS A 75 -2.11 -20.27 7.43
C LYS A 75 -3.36 -19.43 7.14
N SER A 76 -3.45 -18.22 7.68
CA SER A 76 -4.61 -17.34 7.47
C SER A 76 -4.77 -16.81 6.03
N ILE A 77 -3.67 -16.78 5.27
CA ILE A 77 -3.68 -16.53 3.82
C ILE A 77 -4.30 -17.72 3.07
N GLY A 78 -4.12 -18.93 3.60
CA GLY A 78 -4.63 -20.19 3.04
C GLY A 78 -3.54 -21.17 2.62
N TYR A 79 -2.28 -20.96 3.03
CA TYR A 79 -1.20 -21.95 2.87
C TYR A 79 -1.11 -22.84 4.09
N ASP A 80 -2.06 -23.77 4.22
CA ASP A 80 -2.21 -24.69 5.35
C ASP A 80 -2.25 -26.17 4.93
N ASN A 81 -1.92 -26.43 3.64
CA ASN A 81 -1.87 -27.73 2.99
C ASN A 81 -0.65 -27.79 2.06
N ALA A 82 0.19 -28.82 2.24
CA ALA A 82 1.39 -29.04 1.46
C ALA A 82 1.13 -29.19 -0.07
N GLU A 83 -0.07 -29.60 -0.49
CA GLU A 83 -0.44 -29.69 -1.91
C GLU A 83 -0.42 -28.34 -2.65
N TYR A 84 -0.40 -27.22 -1.92
CA TYR A 84 -0.31 -25.88 -2.51
C TYR A 84 1.14 -25.47 -2.81
N GLY A 85 2.11 -26.29 -2.40
CA GLY A 85 3.56 -26.06 -2.55
C GLY A 85 4.21 -25.43 -1.30
N PHE A 86 3.42 -24.80 -0.43
CA PHE A 86 3.88 -24.17 0.80
C PHE A 86 2.84 -24.34 1.91
N ASP A 87 3.29 -24.59 3.14
CA ASP A 87 2.40 -24.86 4.29
C ASP A 87 2.99 -24.29 5.58
N GLY A 88 2.23 -23.41 6.24
CA GLY A 88 2.62 -22.78 7.50
C GLY A 88 2.83 -23.76 8.66
N LYS A 89 2.32 -24.99 8.58
CA LYS A 89 2.55 -26.03 9.59
C LYS A 89 3.91 -26.69 9.46
N THR A 90 4.47 -26.74 8.26
CA THR A 90 5.67 -27.55 7.95
C THR A 90 6.87 -26.74 7.49
N CYS A 91 6.68 -25.49 7.05
CA CYS A 91 7.80 -24.63 6.63
C CYS A 91 8.78 -24.38 7.78
N GLY A 92 10.07 -24.26 7.45
CA GLY A 92 11.07 -23.72 8.37
C GLY A 92 10.85 -22.23 8.57
N VAL A 93 10.97 -21.75 9.80
CA VAL A 93 11.00 -20.31 10.11
C VAL A 93 12.34 -20.00 10.74
N LEU A 94 13.12 -19.12 10.10
CA LEU A 94 14.40 -18.63 10.60
C LEU A 94 14.24 -17.18 11.03
N VAL A 95 14.82 -16.83 12.17
CA VAL A 95 14.83 -15.47 12.70
C VAL A 95 16.29 -15.02 12.82
N ALA A 96 16.63 -13.94 12.13
CA ALA A 96 17.96 -13.34 12.12
C ALA A 96 17.82 -11.82 12.32
N LEU A 97 17.47 -11.43 13.54
CA LEU A 97 17.23 -10.04 13.92
C LEU A 97 18.38 -9.47 14.74
N ASP A 98 18.66 -8.19 14.49
CA ASP A 98 19.60 -7.38 15.26
C ASP A 98 18.88 -6.23 15.97
N ALA A 99 19.56 -5.60 16.94
CA ALA A 99 19.10 -4.34 17.50
C ALA A 99 19.40 -3.17 16.56
N GLN A 100 18.59 -2.10 16.60
CA GLN A 100 18.85 -0.91 15.79
C GLN A 100 20.20 -0.26 16.16
N SER A 101 20.94 0.20 15.15
CA SER A 101 22.21 0.92 15.35
C SER A 101 22.03 2.17 16.24
N PRO A 102 22.85 2.33 17.30
CA PRO A 102 22.88 3.54 18.13
C PRO A 102 23.13 4.83 17.35
N ASP A 103 23.93 4.76 16.26
CA ASP A 103 24.27 5.91 15.42
C ASP A 103 23.05 6.43 14.63
N ILE A 104 22.12 5.52 14.29
CA ILE A 104 20.84 5.89 13.68
C ILE A 104 19.90 6.42 14.77
N ALA A 105 19.84 5.75 15.93
CA ALA A 105 18.96 6.13 17.02
C ALA A 105 19.20 7.58 17.49
N GLN A 106 20.45 8.00 17.67
CA GLN A 106 20.76 9.39 18.04
C GLN A 106 20.24 10.43 17.03
N GLY A 107 20.19 10.06 15.74
CA GLY A 107 19.72 10.88 14.64
C GLY A 107 18.23 11.18 14.72
N VAL A 108 17.47 10.14 15.09
CA VAL A 108 16.01 10.09 15.07
C VAL A 108 15.41 10.53 16.40
N ASP A 109 16.05 10.19 17.52
CA ASP A 109 15.57 10.50 18.88
C ASP A 109 15.74 11.98 19.23
N ARG A 110 16.75 12.64 18.66
CA ARG A 110 16.97 14.08 18.80
C ARG A 110 17.38 14.63 17.45
N SER A 111 16.47 15.28 16.74
CA SER A 111 16.72 15.85 15.41
C SER A 111 17.91 16.82 15.36
N GLU A 112 18.34 17.15 14.15
CA GLU A 112 19.35 18.18 13.91
C GLU A 112 18.92 19.55 14.45
N GLU A 113 17.66 19.90 14.33
CA GLU A 113 17.10 21.15 14.84
C GLU A 113 17.28 21.25 16.36
N VAL A 114 17.08 20.14 17.09
CA VAL A 114 17.28 20.08 18.53
C VAL A 114 18.76 20.06 18.91
N ARG A 115 19.59 19.29 18.20
CA ARG A 115 21.04 19.22 18.46
C ARG A 115 21.73 20.56 18.21
N SER A 116 21.33 21.27 17.17
CA SER A 116 21.85 22.60 16.80
C SER A 116 21.23 23.76 17.60
N ARG A 117 20.25 23.49 18.48
CA ARG A 117 19.47 24.49 19.23
C ARG A 117 18.71 25.49 18.36
N SER A 118 18.32 25.06 17.15
CA SER A 118 17.42 25.79 16.27
C SER A 118 15.97 25.33 16.38
N GLY A 119 15.71 24.25 17.11
CA GLY A 119 14.38 23.73 17.39
C GLY A 119 13.49 24.73 18.13
N SER A 120 12.22 24.69 17.79
CA SER A 120 11.20 25.66 18.20
C SER A 120 10.15 25.07 19.14
N ASP A 121 9.86 23.76 19.03
CA ASP A 121 8.86 23.06 19.84
C ASP A 121 9.16 21.54 19.98
N ASP A 122 8.29 20.82 20.68
CA ASP A 122 8.44 19.37 20.92
C ASP A 122 8.31 18.50 19.66
N LEU A 123 7.71 19.01 18.58
CA LEU A 123 7.56 18.26 17.33
C LEU A 123 8.86 18.25 16.53
N ASP A 124 9.79 19.15 16.84
CA ASP A 124 11.15 19.11 16.34
C ASP A 124 11.97 17.99 16.98
N LEU A 125 11.52 17.34 18.05
CA LEU A 125 12.31 16.29 18.72
C LEU A 125 12.67 15.12 17.79
N GLN A 126 11.73 14.69 16.95
CA GLN A 126 11.91 13.51 16.11
C GLN A 126 12.41 13.89 14.71
N GLY A 127 13.64 13.49 14.40
CA GLY A 127 14.18 13.57 13.04
C GLY A 127 13.64 12.46 12.13
N ALA A 128 13.79 12.62 10.82
CA ALA A 128 13.50 11.57 9.86
C ALA A 128 14.40 10.34 10.09
N GLY A 129 13.81 9.14 10.04
CA GLY A 129 14.50 7.86 10.23
C GLY A 129 15.58 7.55 9.19
N ASP A 130 15.43 8.12 7.99
CA ASP A 130 16.33 8.01 6.85
C ASP A 130 16.11 9.23 5.94
N GLN A 131 16.99 9.43 4.97
CA GLN A 131 16.70 10.32 3.85
C GLN A 131 15.64 9.69 2.95
N GLY A 132 14.91 10.52 2.20
CA GLY A 132 14.06 9.99 1.15
C GLY A 132 13.12 11.01 0.55
N MET A 133 12.41 10.56 -0.48
CA MET A 133 11.33 11.30 -1.12
C MET A 133 10.08 10.43 -1.13
N MET A 134 8.93 11.03 -0.87
CA MET A 134 7.65 10.36 -0.76
C MET A 134 6.65 11.11 -1.63
N PHE A 135 5.73 10.36 -2.23
CA PHE A 135 4.71 10.89 -3.10
C PHE A 135 3.32 10.50 -2.63
N GLY A 136 2.43 11.48 -2.62
CA GLY A 136 1.01 11.37 -2.37
C GLY A 136 0.24 11.66 -3.64
N TYR A 137 -0.82 10.92 -3.96
CA TYR A 137 -1.65 11.20 -5.13
C TYR A 137 -3.14 11.06 -4.80
N ALA A 138 -3.95 11.91 -5.43
CA ALA A 138 -5.40 11.78 -5.46
C ALA A 138 -5.97 12.31 -6.78
N CYS A 139 -7.11 11.76 -7.21
CA CYS A 139 -7.89 12.26 -8.34
C CYS A 139 -9.37 11.92 -8.16
N ASN A 140 -10.26 12.60 -8.88
CA ASN A 140 -11.70 12.39 -8.78
C ASN A 140 -12.26 11.26 -9.67
N GLU A 141 -11.42 10.31 -10.11
CA GLU A 141 -11.85 9.18 -10.95
C GLU A 141 -12.68 8.13 -10.19
N THR A 142 -12.48 8.00 -8.88
CA THR A 142 -13.22 7.08 -8.00
C THR A 142 -13.74 7.81 -6.75
N PRO A 143 -14.77 7.27 -6.06
CA PRO A 143 -15.29 7.87 -4.82
C PRO A 143 -14.23 7.97 -3.71
N THR A 144 -13.26 7.06 -3.69
CA THR A 144 -12.16 7.03 -2.71
C THR A 144 -10.97 7.90 -3.14
N LEU A 145 -11.13 8.67 -4.21
CA LEU A 145 -10.16 9.59 -4.78
C LEU A 145 -8.85 8.91 -5.24
N MET A 146 -8.96 7.71 -5.80
CA MET A 146 -7.86 6.94 -6.37
C MET A 146 -7.89 6.95 -7.91
N PRO A 147 -6.75 6.67 -8.58
CA PRO A 147 -6.77 6.36 -10.00
C PRO A 147 -7.59 5.09 -10.24
N LEU A 148 -8.49 5.13 -11.22
CA LEU A 148 -9.42 4.02 -11.47
C LEU A 148 -8.73 2.69 -11.83
N PRO A 149 -7.64 2.63 -12.63
CA PRO A 149 -7.03 1.37 -13.03
C PRO A 149 -6.49 0.55 -11.86
N ILE A 150 -5.82 1.20 -10.90
CA ILE A 150 -5.28 0.52 -9.71
C ILE A 150 -6.39 0.16 -8.71
N ASP A 151 -7.38 1.03 -8.53
CA ASP A 151 -8.53 0.77 -7.68
C ASP A 151 -9.26 -0.50 -8.16
N LEU A 152 -9.58 -0.59 -9.46
CA LEU A 152 -10.25 -1.77 -10.01
C LEU A 152 -9.37 -3.03 -9.94
N ALA A 153 -8.05 -2.92 -10.16
CA ALA A 153 -7.15 -4.06 -9.99
C ALA A 153 -7.15 -4.58 -8.55
N HIS A 154 -7.14 -3.70 -7.54
CA HIS A 154 -7.27 -4.10 -6.13
C HIS A 154 -8.61 -4.79 -5.86
N ARG A 155 -9.72 -4.18 -6.27
CA ARG A 155 -11.07 -4.75 -6.07
C ARG A 155 -11.21 -6.14 -6.70
N LEU A 156 -10.60 -6.37 -7.87
CA LEU A 156 -10.54 -7.69 -8.50
C LEU A 156 -9.76 -8.70 -7.64
N ALA A 157 -8.60 -8.30 -7.09
CA ALA A 157 -7.76 -9.17 -6.26
C ALA A 157 -8.45 -9.50 -4.92
N GLU A 158 -9.10 -8.54 -4.27
CA GLU A 158 -9.91 -8.77 -3.07
C GLU A 158 -11.07 -9.70 -3.37
N ARG A 159 -11.83 -9.43 -4.44
CA ARG A 159 -12.98 -10.26 -4.81
C ARG A 159 -12.59 -11.69 -5.12
N LEU A 160 -11.43 -11.89 -5.77
CA LEU A 160 -10.86 -13.21 -6.02
C LEU A 160 -10.55 -13.95 -4.71
N THR A 161 -9.94 -13.27 -3.75
CA THR A 161 -9.71 -13.82 -2.41
C THR A 161 -11.02 -14.14 -1.67
N ASP A 162 -12.01 -13.25 -1.74
CA ASP A 162 -13.31 -13.45 -1.10
C ASP A 162 -14.04 -14.67 -1.68
N ALA A 163 -14.03 -14.83 -3.01
CA ALA A 163 -14.64 -15.98 -3.69
C ALA A 163 -13.98 -17.30 -3.26
N ARG A 164 -12.67 -17.30 -3.05
CA ARG A 164 -11.92 -18.43 -2.51
C ARG A 164 -12.26 -18.70 -1.04
N LYS A 165 -12.09 -17.70 -0.16
CA LYS A 165 -12.23 -17.87 1.30
C LYS A 165 -13.67 -18.17 1.73
N SER A 166 -14.66 -17.70 0.99
CA SER A 166 -16.08 -18.04 1.22
C SER A 166 -16.46 -19.44 0.73
N GLY A 167 -15.59 -20.11 -0.05
CA GLY A 167 -15.89 -21.38 -0.70
C GLY A 167 -16.80 -21.26 -1.93
N GLN A 168 -17.11 -20.04 -2.38
CA GLN A 168 -17.94 -19.81 -3.57
C GLN A 168 -17.31 -20.37 -4.84
N ILE A 169 -15.98 -20.26 -4.97
CA ILE A 169 -15.21 -20.95 -6.01
C ILE A 169 -14.18 -21.86 -5.30
N PRO A 170 -14.56 -23.11 -4.98
CA PRO A 170 -13.83 -23.95 -4.02
C PRO A 170 -12.51 -24.52 -4.56
N TYR A 171 -12.26 -24.43 -5.88
CA TYR A 171 -11.02 -24.92 -6.48
C TYR A 171 -9.90 -23.86 -6.53
N LEU A 172 -10.18 -22.61 -6.11
CA LEU A 172 -9.17 -21.55 -6.08
C LEU A 172 -8.16 -21.79 -4.96
N ARG A 173 -6.90 -21.49 -5.26
CA ARG A 173 -5.79 -21.48 -4.30
C ARG A 173 -5.33 -20.03 -4.06
N PRO A 174 -4.47 -19.76 -3.05
CA PRO A 174 -4.24 -18.40 -2.59
C PRO A 174 -3.60 -17.43 -3.60
N ASP A 175 -2.68 -17.88 -4.45
CA ASP A 175 -1.94 -17.00 -5.36
C ASP A 175 -2.81 -16.51 -6.54
N GLY A 176 -2.74 -15.21 -6.83
CA GLY A 176 -3.53 -14.58 -7.87
C GLY A 176 -2.99 -13.22 -8.27
N LYS A 177 -3.20 -12.87 -9.54
CA LYS A 177 -2.72 -11.65 -10.20
C LYS A 177 -3.86 -11.09 -11.05
N THR A 178 -3.98 -9.77 -11.06
CA THR A 178 -5.04 -9.03 -11.75
C THR A 178 -4.43 -7.86 -12.48
N GLN A 179 -4.91 -7.56 -13.68
CA GLN A 179 -4.43 -6.42 -14.46
C GLN A 179 -5.58 -5.82 -15.25
N VAL A 180 -5.62 -4.50 -15.31
CA VAL A 180 -6.72 -3.74 -15.91
C VAL A 180 -6.16 -2.66 -16.80
N THR A 181 -6.71 -2.52 -18.00
CA THR A 181 -6.34 -1.47 -18.95
C THR A 181 -7.56 -0.63 -19.32
N PHE A 182 -7.40 0.69 -19.25
CA PHE A 182 -8.40 1.66 -19.70
C PHE A 182 -7.87 2.50 -20.86
N ASP A 183 -8.76 2.87 -21.78
CA ASP A 183 -8.53 3.99 -22.68
C ASP A 183 -8.83 5.30 -21.94
N TYR A 184 -7.97 6.30 -22.12
CA TYR A 184 -8.06 7.63 -21.54
C TYR A 184 -8.18 8.69 -22.64
N GLU A 185 -8.99 9.72 -22.37
CA GLU A 185 -9.07 10.94 -23.17
C GLU A 185 -9.01 12.16 -22.25
N ASP A 186 -8.10 13.09 -22.54
CA ASP A 186 -7.88 14.33 -21.78
C ASP A 186 -7.77 14.12 -20.25
N GLY A 187 -7.17 13.00 -19.86
CA GLY A 187 -6.92 12.66 -18.46
C GLY A 187 -8.09 12.00 -17.74
N LYS A 188 -9.14 11.57 -18.45
CA LYS A 188 -10.27 10.83 -17.89
C LYS A 188 -10.35 9.43 -18.49
N PRO A 189 -10.65 8.39 -17.70
CA PRO A 189 -10.92 7.06 -18.23
C PRO A 189 -12.25 7.08 -18.99
N VAL A 190 -12.24 6.65 -20.25
CA VAL A 190 -13.43 6.69 -21.13
C VAL A 190 -13.94 5.31 -21.53
N ARG A 191 -13.11 4.27 -21.45
CA ARG A 191 -13.50 2.90 -21.79
C ARG A 191 -12.62 1.87 -21.08
N LEU A 192 -13.23 0.85 -20.49
CA LEU A 192 -12.52 -0.35 -20.07
C LEU A 192 -12.10 -1.14 -21.32
N ARG A 193 -10.81 -1.41 -21.46
CA ARG A 193 -10.26 -2.07 -22.65
C ARG A 193 -10.02 -3.55 -22.41
N THR A 194 -9.37 -3.89 -21.29
CA THR A 194 -8.91 -5.24 -21.01
C THR A 194 -8.94 -5.52 -19.52
N VAL A 195 -9.40 -6.72 -19.16
CA VAL A 195 -9.26 -7.31 -17.82
C VAL A 195 -8.50 -8.64 -17.94
N LEU A 196 -7.47 -8.82 -17.13
CA LEU A 196 -6.72 -10.05 -17.00
C LEU A 196 -6.79 -10.55 -15.56
N VAL A 197 -7.08 -11.84 -15.39
CA VAL A 197 -6.98 -12.54 -14.11
C VAL A 197 -6.18 -13.82 -14.30
N SER A 198 -5.09 -13.95 -13.56
CA SER A 198 -4.34 -15.19 -13.41
C SER A 198 -4.53 -15.68 -11.98
N THR A 199 -5.09 -16.87 -11.78
CA THR A 199 -5.35 -17.41 -10.44
C THR A 199 -4.85 -18.83 -10.31
N GLN A 200 -4.26 -19.12 -9.15
CA GLN A 200 -3.87 -20.46 -8.78
C GLN A 200 -5.11 -21.33 -8.54
N HIS A 201 -5.09 -22.58 -8.99
CA HIS A 201 -6.24 -23.47 -8.88
C HIS A 201 -5.84 -24.94 -8.67
N HIS A 202 -6.80 -25.79 -8.31
CA HIS A 202 -6.63 -27.24 -8.28
C HIS A 202 -6.24 -27.79 -9.66
N ASP A 203 -5.42 -28.84 -9.70
CA ASP A 203 -5.15 -29.53 -10.96
C ASP A 203 -6.43 -30.20 -11.51
N GLY A 204 -6.47 -30.38 -12.82
CA GLY A 204 -7.59 -31.02 -13.51
C GLY A 204 -8.82 -30.12 -13.77
N VAL A 205 -8.84 -28.89 -13.26
CA VAL A 205 -9.93 -27.93 -13.57
C VAL A 205 -9.68 -27.28 -14.93
N ASP A 206 -10.66 -27.39 -15.83
CA ASP A 206 -10.55 -26.86 -17.18
C ASP A 206 -10.68 -25.33 -17.23
N ARG A 207 -9.73 -24.69 -17.91
CA ARG A 207 -9.64 -23.23 -17.96
C ARG A 207 -10.84 -22.59 -18.64
N ASP A 208 -11.29 -23.12 -19.77
CA ASP A 208 -12.22 -22.42 -20.66
C ASP A 208 -13.67 -22.73 -20.35
N THR A 209 -13.95 -23.94 -19.86
CA THR A 209 -15.31 -24.41 -19.55
C THR A 209 -15.73 -24.20 -18.10
N VAL A 210 -14.77 -24.03 -17.17
CA VAL A 210 -15.05 -23.85 -15.73
C VAL A 210 -14.44 -22.55 -15.21
N ILE A 211 -13.11 -22.42 -15.23
CA ILE A 211 -12.42 -21.29 -14.57
C ILE A 211 -12.84 -19.95 -15.16
N ARG A 212 -12.82 -19.83 -16.49
CA ARG A 212 -13.15 -18.57 -17.17
C ARG A 212 -14.59 -18.11 -16.91
N PRO A 213 -15.64 -18.93 -17.10
CA PRO A 213 -17.01 -18.56 -16.74
C PRO A 213 -17.17 -18.12 -15.28
N ASP A 214 -16.63 -18.91 -14.33
CA ASP A 214 -16.75 -18.62 -12.90
C ASP A 214 -16.07 -17.30 -12.53
N LEU A 215 -14.86 -17.03 -13.04
CA LEU A 215 -14.18 -15.77 -12.78
C LEU A 215 -14.91 -14.59 -13.43
N ILE A 216 -15.49 -14.75 -14.63
CA ILE A 216 -16.27 -13.68 -15.28
C ILE A 216 -17.48 -13.31 -14.42
N GLU A 217 -18.28 -14.30 -14.01
CA GLU A 217 -19.52 -14.05 -13.29
C GLU A 217 -19.30 -13.65 -11.84
N GLN A 218 -18.39 -14.32 -11.15
CA GLN A 218 -18.24 -14.14 -9.71
C GLN A 218 -17.15 -13.13 -9.34
N VAL A 219 -16.12 -12.94 -10.17
CA VAL A 219 -14.99 -12.06 -9.81
C VAL A 219 -14.98 -10.77 -10.63
N ILE A 220 -15.08 -10.85 -11.95
CA ILE A 220 -14.89 -9.70 -12.85
C ILE A 220 -16.13 -8.82 -12.88
N ARG A 221 -17.28 -9.34 -13.33
CA ARG A 221 -18.52 -8.56 -13.49
C ARG A 221 -18.95 -7.83 -12.21
N PRO A 222 -18.87 -8.43 -11.01
CA PRO A 222 -19.36 -7.77 -9.80
C PRO A 222 -18.57 -6.53 -9.38
N VAL A 223 -17.34 -6.36 -9.86
CA VAL A 223 -16.48 -5.23 -9.48
C VAL A 223 -16.31 -4.18 -10.57
N ILE A 224 -16.74 -4.45 -11.82
CA ILE A 224 -16.69 -3.44 -12.88
C ILE A 224 -17.63 -2.28 -12.51
N PRO A 225 -17.15 -1.01 -12.49
CA PRO A 225 -18.00 0.12 -12.24
C PRO A 225 -19.15 0.21 -13.24
N ALA A 226 -20.34 0.60 -12.78
CA ALA A 226 -21.56 0.61 -13.60
C ALA A 226 -21.41 1.39 -14.92
N GLN A 227 -20.61 2.46 -14.92
CA GLN A 227 -20.35 3.29 -16.10
C GLN A 227 -19.59 2.55 -17.22
N PHE A 228 -18.86 1.48 -16.90
CA PHE A 228 -18.11 0.65 -17.87
C PHE A 228 -18.68 -0.76 -18.03
N ALA A 229 -19.79 -1.08 -17.35
CA ALA A 229 -20.36 -2.43 -17.33
C ALA A 229 -20.87 -2.92 -18.70
N LYS A 230 -21.10 -2.00 -19.64
CA LYS A 230 -21.56 -2.29 -21.01
C LYS A 230 -20.44 -2.16 -22.05
N ASP A 231 -19.21 -1.88 -21.62
CA ASP A 231 -18.08 -1.82 -22.53
C ASP A 231 -17.80 -3.19 -23.14
N ASP A 232 -17.41 -3.21 -24.41
CA ASP A 232 -16.83 -4.38 -25.04
C ASP A 232 -15.34 -4.43 -24.70
N TYR A 233 -15.00 -5.17 -23.64
CA TYR A 233 -13.63 -5.33 -23.14
C TYR A 233 -13.13 -6.77 -23.26
N ALA A 234 -11.84 -6.91 -23.57
CA ALA A 234 -11.20 -8.21 -23.65
C ALA A 234 -11.04 -8.82 -22.23
N VAL A 235 -11.33 -10.11 -22.10
CA VAL A 235 -11.13 -10.86 -20.85
C VAL A 235 -10.11 -11.97 -21.06
N PHE A 236 -9.01 -11.91 -20.32
CA PHE A 236 -7.98 -12.94 -20.31
C PHE A 236 -7.96 -13.66 -18.96
N VAL A 237 -8.31 -14.94 -18.96
CA VAL A 237 -8.23 -15.80 -17.77
C VAL A 237 -7.13 -16.84 -17.96
N ASN A 238 -6.17 -16.88 -17.03
CA ASN A 238 -5.01 -17.76 -17.03
C ASN A 238 -4.35 -17.90 -18.44
N PRO A 239 -3.89 -16.78 -19.04
CA PRO A 239 -3.40 -16.78 -20.43
C PRO A 239 -2.17 -17.67 -20.64
N THR A 240 -1.39 -17.94 -19.60
CA THR A 240 -0.23 -18.84 -19.63
C THR A 240 -0.59 -20.32 -19.52
N GLY A 241 -1.88 -20.66 -19.41
CA GLY A 241 -2.35 -22.04 -19.24
C GLY A 241 -2.56 -22.41 -17.77
N LYS A 242 -2.13 -23.60 -17.38
CA LYS A 242 -2.33 -24.10 -16.00
C LYS A 242 -1.54 -23.28 -14.98
N PHE A 243 -2.16 -22.97 -13.85
CA PHE A 243 -1.51 -22.35 -12.70
C PHE A 243 -1.83 -23.15 -11.42
N VAL A 244 -1.22 -24.33 -11.29
CA VAL A 244 -1.48 -25.25 -10.16
C VAL A 244 -0.52 -25.01 -9.00
N LEU A 245 0.76 -24.85 -9.31
CA LEU A 245 1.82 -24.48 -8.37
C LEU A 245 1.91 -22.96 -8.28
N GLY A 246 1.98 -22.42 -7.07
CA GLY A 246 2.03 -20.98 -6.81
C GLY A 246 2.63 -20.68 -5.44
N GLY A 247 2.59 -19.42 -5.03
CA GLY A 247 3.15 -18.99 -3.75
C GLY A 247 4.68 -19.18 -3.67
N PRO A 248 5.24 -19.28 -2.45
CA PRO A 248 6.70 -19.36 -2.23
C PRO A 248 7.41 -20.54 -2.90
N HIS A 249 6.66 -21.58 -3.30
CA HIS A 249 7.21 -22.73 -4.02
C HIS A 249 7.51 -22.43 -5.49
N ALA A 250 6.70 -21.57 -6.11
CA ALA A 250 6.86 -21.19 -7.51
C ALA A 250 7.82 -20.01 -7.63
N ASP A 251 7.67 -18.99 -6.78
CA ASP A 251 8.42 -17.74 -6.84
C ASP A 251 8.91 -17.34 -5.43
N THR A 252 10.13 -16.82 -5.32
CA THR A 252 10.62 -16.24 -4.06
C THR A 252 9.96 -14.89 -3.81
N GLY A 253 9.47 -14.66 -2.59
CA GLY A 253 8.85 -13.43 -2.15
C GLY A 253 9.74 -12.64 -1.20
N LEU A 254 9.75 -11.31 -1.34
CA LEU A 254 10.44 -10.41 -0.41
C LEU A 254 9.56 -9.22 -0.06
N THR A 255 9.73 -8.72 1.17
CA THR A 255 9.09 -7.48 1.63
C THR A 255 9.46 -6.31 0.71
N GLY A 256 8.51 -5.43 0.42
CA GLY A 256 8.77 -4.22 -0.34
C GLY A 256 9.00 -4.44 -1.85
N ARG A 257 8.63 -5.59 -2.41
CA ARG A 257 8.74 -5.85 -3.87
C ARG A 257 7.49 -5.53 -4.67
N LYS A 258 6.48 -4.93 -4.01
CA LYS A 258 5.18 -4.57 -4.61
C LYS A 258 4.81 -3.10 -4.38
N ILE A 259 5.78 -2.21 -4.22
CA ILE A 259 5.58 -0.78 -3.89
C ILE A 259 4.65 -0.01 -4.86
N ILE A 260 4.62 -0.37 -6.14
CA ILE A 260 3.70 0.27 -7.11
C ILE A 260 2.27 -0.25 -6.97
N VAL A 261 2.11 -1.55 -6.63
CA VAL A 261 0.83 -2.13 -6.24
C VAL A 261 0.36 -1.51 -4.92
N ASP A 262 1.26 -1.22 -3.98
CA ASP A 262 0.89 -0.62 -2.70
C ASP A 262 0.39 0.82 -2.78
N THR A 263 0.71 1.50 -3.88
CA THR A 263 0.48 2.93 -4.05
C THR A 263 -0.55 3.21 -5.15
N TYR A 264 -0.11 3.74 -6.29
CA TYR A 264 -0.98 4.36 -7.29
C TYR A 264 -0.95 3.64 -8.64
N GLY A 265 -0.44 2.40 -8.68
CA GLY A 265 -0.41 1.56 -9.88
C GLY A 265 0.28 2.19 -11.09
N GLY A 266 1.23 3.10 -10.84
CA GLY A 266 2.01 3.81 -11.85
C GLY A 266 1.43 5.15 -12.31
N MET A 267 0.24 5.56 -11.83
CA MET A 267 -0.35 6.86 -12.25
C MET A 267 0.42 8.05 -11.68
N GLY A 268 0.85 7.93 -10.42
CA GLY A 268 1.74 8.89 -9.75
C GLY A 268 3.19 8.42 -9.72
N ARG A 269 4.07 9.31 -9.26
CA ARG A 269 5.48 9.02 -9.00
C ARG A 269 5.65 8.21 -7.73
N HIS A 270 6.80 7.55 -7.59
CA HIS A 270 7.16 6.78 -6.41
C HIS A 270 8.61 7.08 -6.01
N GLY A 271 8.87 7.22 -4.71
CA GLY A 271 10.18 7.61 -4.21
C GLY A 271 11.14 6.47 -3.87
N GLY A 272 10.64 5.23 -3.91
CA GLY A 272 11.42 4.00 -3.80
C GLY A 272 11.31 3.29 -2.44
N GLY A 273 10.91 4.00 -1.39
CA GLY A 273 10.72 3.43 -0.05
C GLY A 273 9.57 2.43 0.02
N ALA A 274 9.83 1.23 0.54
CA ALA A 274 8.80 0.26 0.90
C ALA A 274 8.10 0.62 2.22
N PHE A 275 6.91 0.04 2.46
CA PHE A 275 6.10 0.33 3.65
C PHE A 275 6.18 -0.77 4.72
N SER A 276 5.87 -2.01 4.35
CA SER A 276 5.70 -3.11 5.30
C SER A 276 6.93 -3.37 6.17
N GLY A 277 6.69 -3.73 7.44
CA GLY A 277 7.74 -3.99 8.42
C GLY A 277 8.37 -2.74 9.06
N LYS A 278 7.96 -1.54 8.66
CA LYS A 278 8.54 -0.29 9.17
C LYS A 278 7.64 0.40 10.18
N ASP A 279 8.18 0.77 11.33
CA ASP A 279 7.47 1.59 12.31
C ASP A 279 7.27 3.05 11.81
N PRO A 280 6.37 3.83 12.42
CA PRO A 280 5.98 5.15 11.92
C PRO A 280 7.08 6.21 11.89
N SER A 281 8.21 5.98 12.53
CA SER A 281 9.35 6.90 12.44
C SER A 281 10.11 6.82 11.13
N LYS A 282 9.94 5.75 10.36
CA LYS A 282 10.47 5.62 9.01
C LYS A 282 9.60 6.42 8.06
N VAL A 283 10.12 7.55 7.60
CA VAL A 283 9.40 8.51 6.76
C VAL A 283 8.92 7.92 5.43
N ASP A 284 9.56 6.85 4.93
CA ASP A 284 9.08 6.09 3.77
C ASP A 284 7.61 5.74 3.88
N ARG A 285 7.16 5.31 5.07
CA ARG A 285 5.77 4.94 5.34
C ARG A 285 4.95 6.15 5.79
N SER A 286 5.37 6.80 6.87
CA SER A 286 4.55 7.84 7.51
C SER A 286 4.39 9.08 6.62
N ALA A 287 5.44 9.53 5.93
CA ALA A 287 5.34 10.68 5.04
C ALA A 287 4.63 10.35 3.72
N ALA A 288 4.70 9.11 3.21
CA ALA A 288 3.87 8.69 2.09
C ALA A 288 2.37 8.70 2.46
N TYR A 289 2.03 8.23 3.67
CA TYR A 289 0.66 8.31 4.17
C TYR A 289 0.20 9.77 4.36
N ALA A 290 1.07 10.62 4.90
CA ALA A 290 0.78 12.05 5.02
C ALA A 290 0.62 12.73 3.65
N ALA A 291 1.47 12.41 2.67
CA ALA A 291 1.36 12.97 1.33
C ALA A 291 0.04 12.54 0.67
N ARG A 292 -0.38 11.27 0.82
CA ARG A 292 -1.71 10.80 0.41
C ARG A 292 -2.81 11.62 1.06
N TRP A 293 -2.73 11.78 2.39
CA TRP A 293 -3.69 12.54 3.17
C TRP A 293 -3.83 13.97 2.65
N VAL A 294 -2.72 14.68 2.41
CA VAL A 294 -2.72 16.03 1.83
C VAL A 294 -3.34 16.04 0.44
N ALA A 295 -2.88 15.18 -0.48
CA ALA A 295 -3.40 15.14 -1.86
C ALA A 295 -4.90 14.88 -1.90
N LYS A 296 -5.39 13.98 -1.02
CA LYS A 296 -6.82 13.66 -0.88
C LYS A 296 -7.62 14.90 -0.46
N HIS A 297 -7.09 15.72 0.46
CA HIS A 297 -7.74 16.98 0.85
C HIS A 297 -7.80 18.02 -0.27
N VAL A 298 -6.73 18.14 -1.06
CA VAL A 298 -6.70 19.05 -2.23
C VAL A 298 -7.83 18.72 -3.20
N VAL A 299 -7.98 17.45 -3.55
CA VAL A 299 -9.04 17.02 -4.49
C VAL A 299 -10.42 17.07 -3.84
N ALA A 300 -10.57 16.63 -2.59
CA ALA A 300 -11.86 16.62 -1.89
C ALA A 300 -12.42 18.03 -1.63
N ALA A 301 -11.57 19.03 -1.41
CA ALA A 301 -11.98 20.43 -1.28
C ALA A 301 -12.44 21.04 -2.61
N GLY A 302 -12.32 20.31 -3.73
CA GLY A 302 -12.60 20.82 -5.06
C GLY A 302 -11.54 21.81 -5.57
N ALA A 303 -10.36 21.85 -4.95
CA ALA A 303 -9.29 22.78 -5.33
C ALA A 303 -8.61 22.36 -6.65
N ALA A 304 -8.60 21.06 -6.97
CA ALA A 304 -8.13 20.51 -8.24
C ALA A 304 -8.84 19.17 -8.55
N ASP A 305 -8.86 18.74 -9.81
CA ASP A 305 -9.41 17.41 -10.17
C ASP A 305 -8.41 16.28 -9.89
N ARG A 306 -7.11 16.57 -9.92
CA ARG A 306 -6.02 15.68 -9.50
C ARG A 306 -4.90 16.46 -8.83
N CYS A 307 -4.23 15.81 -7.88
CA CYS A 307 -3.12 16.39 -7.15
C CYS A 307 -2.08 15.32 -6.83
N GLU A 308 -0.81 15.66 -7.03
CA GLU A 308 0.34 14.94 -6.51
C GLU A 308 1.10 15.83 -5.52
N VAL A 309 1.51 15.26 -4.39
CA VAL A 309 2.30 15.93 -3.36
C VAL A 309 3.61 15.19 -3.22
N GLN A 310 4.74 15.86 -3.41
CA GLN A 310 6.05 15.34 -3.06
C GLN A 310 6.49 15.93 -1.72
N VAL A 311 7.04 15.10 -0.85
CA VAL A 311 7.73 15.52 0.37
C VAL A 311 9.09 14.84 0.40
N ALA A 312 10.15 15.56 0.75
CA ALA A 312 11.47 14.96 0.92
C ALA A 312 12.10 15.32 2.26
N TYR A 313 12.88 14.41 2.82
CA TYR A 313 13.59 14.57 4.09
C TYR A 313 15.06 14.24 3.94
N ALA A 314 15.89 14.91 4.74
CA ALA A 314 17.24 14.47 5.04
C ALA A 314 17.23 13.70 6.37
N ILE A 315 18.07 12.68 6.48
CA ILE A 315 18.18 11.85 7.69
C ILE A 315 18.45 12.73 8.92
N GLY A 316 17.70 12.49 10.00
CA GLY A 316 17.83 13.20 11.26
C GLY A 316 17.29 14.64 11.28
N MET A 317 16.71 15.16 10.19
CA MET A 317 16.00 16.45 10.20
C MET A 317 14.51 16.26 10.46
N ALA A 318 13.90 17.14 11.25
CA ALA A 318 12.46 17.13 11.48
C ALA A 318 11.70 17.78 10.32
N HIS A 319 12.20 18.91 9.80
CA HIS A 319 11.51 19.61 8.72
C HIS A 319 11.80 18.98 7.35
N PRO A 320 10.78 18.86 6.47
CA PRO A 320 11.01 18.49 5.08
C PRO A 320 11.96 19.46 4.39
N VAL A 321 12.92 18.93 3.62
CA VAL A 321 13.82 19.75 2.78
C VAL A 321 13.11 20.28 1.54
N SER A 322 12.04 19.62 1.11
CA SER A 322 11.18 20.11 0.02
C SER A 322 9.75 19.60 0.17
N ILE A 323 8.81 20.44 -0.27
CA ILE A 323 7.40 20.10 -0.47
C ILE A 323 7.02 20.67 -1.84
N LEU A 324 6.49 19.84 -2.73
CA LEU A 324 5.98 20.23 -4.05
C LEU A 324 4.52 19.77 -4.17
N VAL A 325 3.66 20.66 -4.66
CA VAL A 325 2.25 20.35 -4.97
C VAL A 325 2.04 20.54 -6.46
N GLU A 326 1.72 19.46 -7.17
CA GLU A 326 1.45 19.43 -8.60
C GLU A 326 -0.03 19.12 -8.83
N THR A 327 -0.70 19.92 -9.66
CA THR A 327 -2.15 19.79 -9.94
C THR A 327 -2.45 19.52 -11.42
N PHE A 328 -1.41 19.41 -12.24
CA PHE A 328 -1.46 19.00 -13.63
C PHE A 328 -2.41 19.87 -14.49
N GLY A 329 -2.49 21.17 -14.17
CA GLY A 329 -3.36 22.13 -14.86
C GLY A 329 -4.86 21.91 -14.57
N THR A 330 -5.20 21.21 -13.49
CA THR A 330 -6.59 20.93 -13.09
C THR A 330 -7.05 21.75 -11.89
N GLU A 331 -6.22 22.66 -11.42
CA GLU A 331 -6.54 23.57 -10.33
C GLU A 331 -7.69 24.52 -10.67
N LYS A 332 -8.60 24.70 -9.71
CA LYS A 332 -9.77 25.60 -9.78
C LYS A 332 -9.56 26.86 -8.94
N VAL A 333 -8.47 26.90 -8.18
CA VAL A 333 -7.97 28.05 -7.43
C VAL A 333 -6.48 28.21 -7.75
N PRO A 334 -5.87 29.40 -7.56
CA PRO A 334 -4.47 29.60 -7.91
C PRO A 334 -3.52 28.59 -7.24
N ALA A 335 -2.64 27.94 -8.01
CA ALA A 335 -1.74 26.90 -7.51
C ALA A 335 -0.91 27.35 -6.29
N ALA A 336 -0.40 28.59 -6.30
CA ALA A 336 0.34 29.16 -5.17
C ALA A 336 -0.50 29.24 -3.87
N LYS A 337 -1.83 29.42 -3.98
CA LYS A 337 -2.74 29.41 -2.84
C LYS A 337 -2.92 27.99 -2.29
N ILE A 338 -2.97 26.98 -3.16
CA ILE A 338 -3.02 25.57 -2.76
C ILE A 338 -1.75 25.21 -1.98
N GLU A 339 -0.58 25.55 -2.51
CA GLU A 339 0.69 25.28 -1.84
C GLU A 339 0.78 25.98 -0.47
N ALA A 340 0.39 27.25 -0.40
CA ALA A 340 0.36 28.00 0.85
C ALA A 340 -0.60 27.38 1.88
N ALA A 341 -1.80 26.98 1.45
CA ALA A 341 -2.77 26.30 2.31
C ALA A 341 -2.24 24.95 2.82
N VAL A 342 -1.56 24.18 1.95
CA VAL A 342 -0.94 22.90 2.36
C VAL A 342 0.08 23.14 3.48
N ARG A 343 0.99 24.10 3.29
CA ARG A 343 2.02 24.43 4.30
C ARG A 343 1.43 24.97 5.61
N ALA A 344 0.29 25.66 5.55
CA ALA A 344 -0.35 26.24 6.72
C ALA A 344 -1.17 25.22 7.54
N VAL A 345 -1.81 24.25 6.88
CA VAL A 345 -2.76 23.33 7.51
C VAL A 345 -2.11 22.02 7.93
N PHE A 346 -1.10 21.55 7.19
CA PHE A 346 -0.49 20.25 7.39
C PHE A 346 0.94 20.39 7.92
N ASP A 347 1.14 19.99 9.17
CA ASP A 347 2.48 19.86 9.74
C ASP A 347 3.08 18.51 9.34
N LEU A 348 4.04 18.56 8.42
CA LEU A 348 4.69 17.40 7.83
C LEU A 348 5.98 17.00 8.55
N ARG A 349 6.22 17.45 9.79
CA ARG A 349 7.31 16.89 10.60
C ARG A 349 6.99 15.44 11.02
N PRO A 350 7.97 14.51 11.11
CA PRO A 350 7.71 13.12 11.47
C PRO A 350 6.88 12.95 12.76
N ALA A 351 7.20 13.69 13.82
CA ALA A 351 6.42 13.65 15.07
C ALA A 351 4.97 14.12 14.89
N ALA A 352 4.76 15.18 14.10
CA ALA A 352 3.44 15.73 13.83
C ALA A 352 2.58 14.76 13.00
N ILE A 353 3.17 14.12 11.99
CA ILE A 353 2.51 13.08 11.18
C ILE A 353 2.07 11.92 12.07
N VAL A 354 2.97 11.41 12.91
CA VAL A 354 2.67 10.30 13.82
C VAL A 354 1.54 10.63 14.78
N ARG A 355 1.50 11.88 15.29
CA ARG A 355 0.44 12.39 16.16
C ARG A 355 -0.89 12.49 15.41
N ASP A 356 -0.92 13.21 14.29
CA ASP A 356 -2.17 13.56 13.59
C ASP A 356 -2.82 12.33 12.95
N LEU A 357 -2.01 11.40 12.44
CA LEU A 357 -2.49 10.14 11.85
C LEU A 357 -2.54 8.98 12.86
N LYS A 358 -2.21 9.24 14.13
CA LYS A 358 -2.28 8.27 15.25
C LYS A 358 -1.59 6.94 14.91
N LEU A 359 -0.33 7.01 14.47
CA LEU A 359 0.34 5.87 13.84
C LEU A 359 0.95 4.86 14.85
N LYS A 360 1.09 5.20 16.13
CA LYS A 360 1.62 4.27 17.15
C LYS A 360 0.55 3.28 17.63
N ARG A 361 0.00 2.49 16.71
CA ARG A 361 -1.06 1.50 16.94
C ARG A 361 -0.84 0.27 16.05
N PRO A 362 -1.30 -0.93 16.45
CA PRO A 362 -1.21 -2.15 15.64
C PRO A 362 -2.29 -2.16 14.54
N ILE A 363 -2.02 -1.48 13.42
CA ILE A 363 -3.00 -1.26 12.33
C ILE A 363 -2.47 -1.67 10.95
N TYR A 364 -1.24 -2.16 10.84
CA TYR A 364 -0.49 -2.20 9.59
C TYR A 364 -0.70 -3.45 8.77
N ARG A 365 -0.99 -4.61 9.37
CA ARG A 365 -1.17 -5.85 8.62
C ARG A 365 -2.30 -5.75 7.60
N LYS A 366 -3.35 -4.99 7.91
CA LYS A 366 -4.45 -4.73 6.96
C LYS A 366 -4.00 -3.97 5.72
N THR A 367 -2.88 -3.25 5.77
CA THR A 367 -2.33 -2.47 4.65
C THR A 367 -1.51 -3.31 3.67
N ALA A 368 -0.93 -4.41 4.15
CA ALA A 368 0.08 -5.19 3.43
C ALA A 368 -0.40 -5.89 2.15
N ALA A 369 -1.70 -5.92 1.90
CA ALA A 369 -2.29 -6.37 0.64
C ALA A 369 -3.44 -5.44 0.22
N TYR A 370 -3.71 -5.41 -1.09
CA TYR A 370 -4.82 -4.67 -1.71
C TYR A 370 -4.72 -3.14 -1.62
N GLY A 371 -3.49 -2.63 -1.53
CA GLY A 371 -3.20 -1.20 -1.52
C GLY A 371 -3.27 -0.59 -0.13
N HIS A 372 -2.35 0.35 0.13
CA HIS A 372 -2.34 1.15 1.35
C HIS A 372 -3.33 2.32 1.28
N PHE A 373 -3.74 2.70 0.07
CA PHE A 373 -4.55 3.88 -0.20
C PHE A 373 -5.87 3.51 -0.88
N GLY A 374 -6.87 4.39 -0.77
CA GLY A 374 -8.20 4.19 -1.35
C GLY A 374 -9.14 3.31 -0.54
N ARG A 375 -8.77 2.91 0.68
CA ARG A 375 -9.56 2.03 1.55
C ARG A 375 -10.00 2.78 2.80
N GLU A 376 -11.29 3.04 2.92
CA GLU A 376 -11.86 3.86 4.01
C GLU A 376 -12.12 3.03 5.27
N LEU A 377 -11.08 2.35 5.76
CA LEU A 377 -11.13 1.60 7.01
C LEU A 377 -11.00 2.54 8.21
N PRO A 378 -11.66 2.25 9.36
CA PRO A 378 -11.61 3.10 10.55
C PRO A 378 -10.20 3.45 11.05
N GLU A 379 -9.25 2.53 10.85
CA GLU A 379 -7.86 2.65 11.29
C GLU A 379 -7.00 3.54 10.39
N PHE A 380 -7.36 3.70 9.12
CA PHE A 380 -6.58 4.40 8.10
C PHE A 380 -6.86 5.89 8.14
N GLU A 381 -6.29 6.58 9.14
CA GLU A 381 -6.48 8.01 9.35
C GLU A 381 -6.07 8.86 8.13
N TRP A 382 -5.10 8.40 7.33
CA TRP A 382 -4.67 9.09 6.10
C TRP A 382 -5.71 9.09 4.98
N GLU A 383 -6.72 8.22 5.04
CA GLU A 383 -7.86 8.25 4.12
C GLU A 383 -8.99 9.15 4.62
N LYS A 384 -8.93 9.68 5.85
CA LYS A 384 -9.97 10.56 6.39
C LYS A 384 -9.73 12.01 5.99
N LEU A 385 -10.81 12.73 5.78
CA LEU A 385 -10.83 14.16 5.45
C LEU A 385 -10.88 15.05 6.70
N SER A 386 -10.07 14.72 7.71
CA SER A 386 -10.12 15.31 9.06
C SER A 386 -9.75 16.80 9.12
N ARG A 387 -9.05 17.32 8.11
CA ARG A 387 -8.66 18.74 7.99
C ARG A 387 -9.40 19.47 6.88
N LEU A 388 -10.46 18.88 6.30
CA LEU A 388 -11.11 19.44 5.13
C LEU A 388 -11.71 20.82 5.38
N SER A 389 -12.31 21.04 6.55
CA SER A 389 -12.86 22.34 6.95
C SER A 389 -11.76 23.41 7.05
N ASP A 390 -10.69 23.11 7.77
CA ASP A 390 -9.53 24.02 7.93
C ASP A 390 -8.90 24.33 6.57
N PHE A 391 -8.74 23.31 5.73
CA PHE A 391 -8.15 23.44 4.40
C PHE A 391 -9.02 24.24 3.44
N SER A 392 -10.35 24.01 3.43
CA SER A 392 -11.29 24.78 2.60
C SER A 392 -11.32 26.25 3.03
N SER A 393 -11.31 26.51 4.33
CA SER A 393 -11.20 27.87 4.88
C SER A 393 -9.91 28.58 4.44
N ALA A 394 -8.76 27.89 4.50
CA ALA A 394 -7.49 28.43 4.01
C ALA A 394 -7.50 28.73 2.49
N LEU A 395 -8.27 27.95 1.73
CA LEU A 395 -8.51 28.19 0.30
C LEU A 395 -9.59 29.24 0.02
N GLY A 396 -10.36 29.67 1.02
CA GLY A 396 -11.52 30.55 0.86
C GLY A 396 -12.63 29.91 0.02
N LEU A 397 -12.83 28.59 0.16
CA LEU A 397 -13.87 27.80 -0.49
C LEU A 397 -15.01 27.44 0.48
#